data_AF-A0A538RI65-F1
#
_entry.id   AF-A0A538RI65-F1
#
_cell.length_a   1.000
_cell.length_b   1.000
_cell.length_c   1.000
_cell.angle_alpha   90.00
_cell.angle_beta   90.00
_cell.angle_gamma   90.00
#
_symmetry.space_group_name_H-M   'P 1'
#
loop_
_entity.id
_entity.type
_entity.pdbx_description
1 polymer ?
#
loop_
_entity_poly.entity_id
_entity_poly.type
_entity_poly.pdbx_seq_one_letter_code
_entity_poly.pdbx_strand_id
1 'polypeptide(L)'
;MAEIIRSGAFLQQCWSVHPLCLTVKRVEPERIVVLTCSSCRMVHRVITGAVTRQASAVDSSVPKPDPAQSDGLAALKTCLGSHAPALSVREMDVFQDAVWVRCAECRAQYDLTVSQFETHQK
;
A
#
# COMPACT_ATOMS: atom_id res chain seq x y z
N MET A 1 -18.01 13.10 -15.47
CA MET A 1 -17.77 13.62 -14.11
C MET A 1 -17.28 12.45 -13.30
N ALA A 2 -16.02 12.45 -12.86
CA ALA A 2 -15.52 11.34 -12.05
C ALA A 2 -15.97 11.58 -10.60
N GLU A 3 -16.81 10.71 -10.07
CA GLU A 3 -17.22 10.78 -8.66
C GLU A 3 -16.07 10.29 -7.78
N ILE A 4 -15.68 11.12 -6.82
CA ILE A 4 -14.67 10.79 -5.82
C ILE A 4 -15.42 10.38 -4.56
N ILE A 5 -15.33 9.09 -4.21
CA ILE A 5 -15.97 8.55 -3.02
C ILE A 5 -14.92 8.44 -1.92
N ARG A 6 -15.09 9.20 -0.85
CA ARG A 6 -14.18 9.23 0.31
C ARG A 6 -14.59 8.19 1.36
N SER A 7 -14.48 6.91 0.99
CA SER A 7 -14.82 5.79 1.88
C SER A 7 -13.93 4.58 1.59
N GLY A 8 -13.52 3.88 2.65
CA GLY A 8 -12.77 2.62 2.55
C GLY A 8 -13.64 1.44 2.11
N ALA A 9 -14.98 1.56 2.16
CA ALA A 9 -15.90 0.47 1.84
C ALA A 9 -15.70 -0.10 0.42
N PHE A 10 -15.43 0.75 -0.57
CA PHE A 10 -15.20 0.32 -1.95
C PHE A 10 -13.88 -0.45 -2.10
N LEU A 11 -12.82 0.02 -1.43
CA LEU A 11 -11.55 -0.69 -1.42
C LEU A 11 -11.68 -2.03 -0.67
N GLN A 12 -12.40 -2.05 0.46
CA GLN A 12 -12.69 -3.26 1.23
C GLN A 12 -13.48 -4.28 0.41
N GLN A 13 -14.53 -3.85 -0.30
CA GLN A 13 -15.30 -4.71 -1.18
C GLN A 13 -14.43 -5.24 -2.32
N CYS A 14 -13.62 -4.38 -2.93
CA CYS A 14 -12.69 -4.79 -3.99
C CYS A 14 -11.69 -5.85 -3.49
N TRP A 15 -11.11 -5.67 -2.31
CA TRP A 15 -10.19 -6.63 -1.71
C TRP A 15 -10.88 -7.93 -1.29
N SER A 16 -12.07 -7.84 -0.71
CA SER A 16 -12.84 -9.03 -0.30
C SER A 16 -13.19 -9.94 -1.47
N VAL A 17 -13.43 -9.36 -2.66
CA VAL A 17 -13.74 -10.10 -3.89
C VAL A 17 -12.48 -10.45 -4.68
N HIS A 18 -11.46 -9.59 -4.69
CA HIS A 18 -10.25 -9.74 -5.50
C HIS A 18 -8.95 -9.53 -4.68
N PRO A 19 -8.69 -10.36 -3.65
CA PRO A 19 -7.62 -10.09 -2.67
C PRO A 19 -6.21 -10.14 -3.28
N LEU A 20 -6.04 -10.85 -4.40
CA LEU A 20 -4.74 -11.02 -5.07
C LEU A 20 -4.56 -10.11 -6.30
N CYS A 21 -5.56 -9.29 -6.63
CA CYS A 21 -5.56 -8.50 -7.86
C CYS A 21 -5.24 -7.02 -7.63
N LEU A 22 -5.09 -6.61 -6.37
CA LEU A 22 -4.76 -5.24 -5.99
C LEU A 22 -3.25 -5.03 -5.97
N THR A 23 -2.76 -4.14 -6.84
CA THR A 23 -1.34 -3.79 -6.97
C THR A 23 -1.10 -2.31 -6.76
N VAL A 24 0.13 -1.96 -6.35
CA VAL A 24 0.54 -0.55 -6.22
C VAL A 24 0.90 -0.02 -7.60
N LYS A 25 0.12 0.95 -8.09
CA LYS A 25 0.33 1.58 -9.39
C LYS A 25 1.36 2.69 -9.33
N ARG A 26 1.28 3.56 -8.32
CA ARG A 26 2.23 4.65 -8.08
C ARG A 26 2.14 5.18 -6.66
N VAL A 27 3.18 5.90 -6.24
CA VAL A 27 3.20 6.65 -4.97
C VAL A 27 3.45 8.12 -5.28
N GLU A 28 2.53 8.99 -4.89
CA GLU A 28 2.61 10.44 -5.11
C GLU A 28 3.40 11.13 -3.97
N PRO A 29 3.86 12.38 -4.16
CA PRO A 29 4.67 13.10 -3.16
C PRO A 29 3.97 13.28 -1.81
N GLU A 30 2.65 13.50 -1.82
CA GLU A 30 1.80 13.76 -0.65
C GLU A 30 1.41 12.49 0.12
N ARG A 31 2.28 11.47 0.13
CA ARG A 31 2.02 10.18 0.82
C ARG A 31 0.75 9.45 0.32
N ILE A 32 0.41 9.65 -0.95
CA ILE A 32 -0.75 9.00 -1.58
C ILE A 32 -0.26 7.76 -2.32
N VAL A 33 -0.74 6.59 -1.89
CA VAL A 33 -0.50 5.31 -2.55
C VAL A 33 -1.70 5.00 -3.45
N VAL A 34 -1.45 4.91 -4.75
CA VAL A 34 -2.48 4.59 -5.73
C VAL A 34 -2.48 3.09 -5.99
N LEU A 35 -3.61 2.45 -5.68
CA LEU A 35 -3.88 1.04 -5.90
C LEU A 35 -4.75 0.86 -7.14
N THR A 36 -4.52 -0.22 -7.87
CA THR A 36 -5.35 -0.62 -9.00
C THR A 36 -5.72 -2.08 -8.88
N CYS A 37 -6.96 -2.42 -9.17
CA CYS A 37 -7.37 -3.82 -9.28
C CYS A 37 -7.33 -4.26 -10.74
N SER A 38 -6.61 -5.32 -11.06
CA SER A 38 -6.58 -5.87 -12.43
C SER A 38 -7.91 -6.51 -12.86
N SER A 39 -8.75 -6.94 -11.90
CA SER A 39 -10.03 -7.62 -12.16
C SER A 39 -11.18 -6.65 -12.42
N CYS A 40 -11.49 -5.76 -11.46
CA CYS A 40 -12.58 -4.79 -11.62
C CYS A 40 -12.15 -3.45 -12.24
N ARG A 41 -10.85 -3.25 -12.48
CA ARG A 41 -10.26 -2.03 -13.07
C ARG A 41 -10.52 -0.74 -12.29
N MET A 42 -10.96 -0.86 -11.03
CA MET A 42 -11.10 0.28 -10.12
C MET A 42 -9.73 0.80 -9.69
N VAL A 43 -9.68 2.11 -9.44
CA VAL A 43 -8.51 2.82 -8.91
C VAL A 43 -8.87 3.39 -7.55
N HIS A 44 -8.07 3.01 -6.55
CA HIS A 44 -8.23 3.47 -5.18
C HIS A 44 -6.99 4.29 -4.80
N ARG A 45 -7.20 5.42 -4.13
CA ARG A 45 -6.15 6.24 -3.56
C ARG A 45 -6.21 6.08 -2.05
N VAL A 46 -5.07 5.75 -1.47
CA VAL A 46 -4.89 5.57 -0.04
C VAL A 46 -3.93 6.67 0.41
N ILE A 47 -4.45 7.64 1.14
CA ILE A 47 -3.64 8.71 1.73
C ILE A 47 -3.09 8.16 3.04
N THR A 48 -1.77 8.19 3.20
CA THR A 48 -1.09 7.55 4.34
C THR A 48 -0.56 8.60 5.31
N GLY A 49 -0.80 8.40 6.61
CA GLY A 49 -0.15 9.16 7.66
C GLY A 49 1.29 8.68 7.90
N ALA A 50 1.45 7.37 8.01
CA ALA A 50 2.73 6.72 8.22
C ALA A 50 2.93 5.53 7.26
N VAL A 51 4.18 5.31 6.86
CA VAL A 51 4.62 4.15 6.10
C VAL A 51 5.82 3.57 6.82
N THR A 52 5.68 2.34 7.31
CA THR A 52 6.78 1.62 7.96
C THR A 52 7.18 0.44 7.09
N ARG A 53 8.48 0.19 6.99
CA ARG A 53 9.00 -1.02 6.32
C ARG A 53 9.27 -2.05 7.41
N GLN A 54 8.61 -3.21 7.32
CA GLN A 54 8.90 -4.33 8.20
C GLN A 54 10.22 -4.98 7.77
N ALA A 55 11.12 -5.20 8.73
CA ALA A 55 12.33 -5.97 8.50
C ALA A 55 11.95 -7.45 8.41
N SER A 56 12.28 -8.10 7.29
CA SER A 56 12.10 -9.54 7.13
C SER A 56 12.88 -10.26 8.24
N ALA A 57 12.22 -11.14 9.00
CA ALA A 57 12.76 -11.83 10.18
C ALA A 57 13.92 -12.82 9.91
N VAL A 58 14.61 -12.74 8.77
CA VAL A 58 15.68 -13.67 8.37
C VAL A 58 17.09 -13.13 8.68
N ASP A 59 17.24 -11.89 9.15
CA ASP A 59 18.54 -11.32 9.50
C ASP A 59 18.54 -10.77 10.95
N SER A 60 18.81 -11.64 11.91
CA SER A 60 18.97 -11.29 13.33
C SER A 60 20.38 -10.82 13.70
N SER A 61 21.16 -10.33 12.73
CA SER A 61 22.59 -9.99 12.90
C SER A 61 22.94 -8.58 12.46
N VAL A 62 21.99 -7.63 12.50
CA VAL A 62 22.24 -6.21 12.21
C VAL A 62 21.52 -5.38 13.29
N PRO A 63 22.17 -4.37 13.90
CA PRO A 63 21.55 -3.57 14.94
C PRO A 63 20.24 -2.97 14.43
N LYS A 64 19.18 -3.12 15.24
CA LYS A 64 17.86 -2.53 15.00
C LYS A 64 18.02 -1.09 14.52
N PRO A 65 17.62 -0.74 13.29
CA PRO A 65 17.51 0.65 12.94
C PRO A 65 16.43 1.26 13.83
N ASP A 66 16.73 2.45 14.34
CA ASP A 66 15.86 3.26 15.18
C ASP A 66 14.44 3.33 14.56
N PRO A 67 13.35 3.01 15.30
CA PRO A 67 11.99 3.08 14.78
C PRO A 67 11.57 4.50 14.35
N ALA A 68 12.40 5.51 14.64
CA ALA A 68 12.09 6.92 14.43
C ALA A 68 12.52 7.50 13.07
N GLN A 69 13.28 6.82 12.20
CA GLN A 69 13.98 7.56 11.13
C GLN A 69 14.13 6.96 9.73
N SER A 70 13.60 5.77 9.46
CA SER A 70 13.61 5.26 8.08
C SER A 70 12.31 5.65 7.39
N ASP A 71 12.35 6.65 6.51
CA ASP A 71 11.20 7.08 5.70
C ASP A 71 10.72 5.91 4.81
N GLY A 72 9.81 5.09 5.35
CA GLY A 72 9.30 3.90 4.68
C GLY A 72 8.65 4.23 3.34
N LEU A 73 8.18 5.47 3.18
CA LEU A 73 7.68 6.00 1.91
C LEU A 73 8.79 6.05 0.85
N ALA A 74 9.99 6.53 1.20
CA ALA A 74 11.12 6.55 0.29
C ALA A 74 11.52 5.12 -0.11
N ALA A 75 11.58 4.19 0.85
CA ALA A 75 11.86 2.79 0.57
C ALA A 75 10.78 2.13 -0.30
N LEU A 76 9.51 2.47 -0.09
CA LEU A 76 8.39 2.01 -0.92
C LEU A 76 8.50 2.57 -2.35
N LYS A 77 8.82 3.87 -2.50
CA LYS A 77 9.05 4.51 -3.81
C LYS A 77 10.20 3.85 -4.57
N THR A 78 11.32 3.57 -3.89
CA THR A 78 12.44 2.84 -4.49
C THR A 78 12.02 1.43 -4.92
N CYS A 79 11.33 0.69 -4.05
CA CYS A 79 10.84 -0.65 -4.38
C CYS A 79 9.85 -0.63 -5.56
N LEU A 80 9.01 0.39 -5.65
CA LEU A 80 8.11 0.58 -6.78
C LEU A 80 8.87 0.85 -8.07
N GLY A 81 9.92 1.69 -8.02
CA GLY A 81 10.76 1.99 -9.18
C GLY A 81 11.43 0.75 -9.79
N SER A 82 11.78 -0.23 -8.97
CA SER A 82 12.44 -1.46 -9.41
C SER A 82 11.48 -2.65 -9.64
N HIS A 83 10.44 -2.78 -8.82
CA HIS A 83 9.62 -3.99 -8.71
C HIS A 83 8.11 -3.69 -8.78
N ALA A 84 7.69 -2.66 -9.54
CA ALA A 84 6.28 -2.27 -9.66
C ALA A 84 5.29 -3.43 -9.86
N PRO A 85 5.49 -4.38 -10.80
CA PRO A 85 4.53 -5.47 -11.00
C PRO A 85 4.47 -6.46 -9.82
N ALA A 86 5.48 -6.47 -8.96
CA ALA A 86 5.58 -7.39 -7.82
C ALA A 86 5.00 -6.81 -6.51
N LEU A 87 4.63 -5.53 -6.48
CA LEU A 87 4.02 -4.89 -5.30
C LEU A 87 2.49 -5.09 -5.30
N SER A 88 2.02 -5.87 -4.33
CA SER A 88 0.61 -6.20 -4.17
C SER A 88 0.14 -5.95 -2.73
N VAL A 89 -1.15 -5.63 -2.60
CA VAL A 89 -1.81 -5.60 -1.29
C VAL A 89 -1.93 -7.04 -0.80
N ARG A 90 -1.49 -7.30 0.43
CA ARG A 90 -1.62 -8.62 1.07
C ARG A 90 -2.81 -8.68 1.99
N GLU A 91 -3.03 -7.62 2.71
CA GLU A 91 -4.06 -7.54 3.72
C GLU A 91 -4.49 -6.08 3.86
N MET A 92 -5.71 -5.87 4.33
CA MET A 92 -6.18 -4.55 4.71
C MET A 92 -7.20 -4.67 5.83
N ASP A 93 -7.27 -3.63 6.65
CA ASP A 93 -8.30 -3.45 7.66
C ASP A 93 -8.76 -2.00 7.62
N VAL A 94 -9.98 -1.77 7.16
CA VAL A 94 -10.57 -0.42 7.08
C VAL A 94 -11.01 0.09 8.45
N PHE A 95 -11.24 -0.79 9.43
CA PHE A 95 -11.57 -0.38 10.80
C PHE A 95 -10.34 0.09 11.57
N GLN A 96 -9.17 -0.45 11.23
CA GLN A 96 -7.88 -0.04 11.80
C GLN A 96 -7.13 0.98 10.94
N ASP A 97 -7.74 1.45 9.84
CA ASP A 97 -7.09 2.30 8.84
C ASP A 97 -5.70 1.76 8.44
N ALA A 98 -5.61 0.46 8.14
CA ALA A 98 -4.36 -0.23 7.87
C ALA A 98 -4.38 -0.91 6.50
N VAL A 99 -3.29 -0.76 5.74
CA VAL A 99 -3.07 -1.49 4.48
C VAL A 99 -1.66 -2.07 4.48
N TRP A 100 -1.55 -3.36 4.18
CA TRP A 100 -0.27 -4.06 4.11
C TRP A 100 0.09 -4.37 2.67
N VAL A 101 1.25 -3.91 2.25
CA VAL A 101 1.79 -4.13 0.90
C VAL A 101 3.03 -5.00 0.99
N ARG A 102 3.14 -5.98 0.09
CA ARG A 102 4.34 -6.82 -0.01
C ARG A 102 4.85 -6.87 -1.44
N CYS A 103 6.16 -6.74 -1.58
CA CYS A 103 6.85 -7.02 -2.83
C CYS A 103 7.16 -8.51 -2.93
N ALA A 104 6.78 -9.16 -4.03
CA ALA A 104 7.11 -10.58 -4.25
C ALA A 104 8.59 -10.81 -4.61
N GLU A 105 9.28 -9.81 -5.19
CA GLU A 105 10.68 -9.93 -5.60
C GLU A 105 11.65 -9.74 -4.43
N CYS A 106 11.69 -8.55 -3.84
CA CYS A 106 12.59 -8.27 -2.72
C CYS A 106 12.05 -8.72 -1.35
N ARG A 107 10.84 -9.29 -1.32
CA ARG A 107 10.14 -9.77 -0.12
C ARG A 107 9.91 -8.71 0.96
N ALA A 108 10.16 -7.44 0.67
CA ALA A 108 9.89 -6.33 1.59
C ALA A 108 8.39 -6.22 1.86
N GLN A 109 8.06 -5.98 3.12
CA GLN A 109 6.71 -5.67 3.57
C GLN A 109 6.65 -4.22 4.06
N TYR A 110 5.56 -3.55 3.74
CA TYR A 110 5.28 -2.18 4.09
C TYR A 110 3.92 -2.11 4.74
N ASP A 111 3.86 -1.50 5.92
CA ASP A 111 2.63 -1.27 6.65
C ASP A 111 2.27 0.21 6.47
N LEU A 112 1.07 0.45 5.96
CA LEU A 112 0.55 1.78 5.68
C LEU A 112 -0.52 2.10 6.71
N THR A 113 -0.25 3.10 7.56
CA THR A 113 -1.30 3.73 8.36
C THR A 113 -2.02 4.72 7.47
N VAL A 114 -3.27 4.42 7.17
CA VAL A 114 -4.14 5.21 6.31
C VAL A 114 -4.74 6.35 7.11
N SER A 115 -4.84 7.52 6.51
CA SER A 115 -5.59 8.66 7.05
C SER A 115 -6.88 8.90 6.27
N GLN A 116 -6.92 8.53 4.99
CA GLN A 116 -8.11 8.64 4.16
C GLN A 116 -8.08 7.67 2.98
N PHE A 117 -9.25 7.08 2.71
CA PHE A 117 -9.50 6.27 1.52
C PHE A 117 -10.31 7.07 0.50
N GLU A 118 -9.88 7.10 -0.76
CA GLU A 118 -10.65 7.63 -1.88
C GLU A 118 -10.76 6.59 -2.99
N THR A 119 -11.94 6.44 -3.58
CA THR A 119 -12.14 5.63 -4.78
C THR A 119 -12.64 6.52 -5.90
N HIS A 120 -11.98 6.41 -7.06
CA HIS A 120 -12.35 7.18 -8.24
C HIS A 120 -13.10 6.26 -9.20
N GLN A 121 -14.38 6.53 -9.43
CA GLN A 121 -15.14 5.89 -10.50
C GLN A 121 -15.08 6.79 -11.75
N LYS A 122 -14.83 6.18 -12.90
CA LYS A 122 -14.92 6.85 -14.21
C LYS A 122 -16.26 6.56 -14.86
#